data_AF-A0A2P2IA23-F1
#
_entry.id   AF-A0A2P2IA23-F1
#
_cell.length_a   1.000
_cell.length_b   1.000
_cell.length_c   1.000
_cell.angle_alpha   90.00
_cell.angle_beta   90.00
_cell.angle_gamma   90.00
#
_symmetry.space_group_name_H-M   'P 1'
#
loop_
_entity.id
_entity.type
_entity.pdbx_description
1 polymer ?
#
loop_
_entity_poly.entity_id
_entity_poly.type
_entity_poly.pdbx_seq_one_letter_code
_entity_poly.pdbx_strand_id
1 'polypeptide(L)'
;FLQGQLELVDEDDAKEDASTQGAPPSAKEKPSLEEDKPLTAEEKAFLYYQYTGATTAVHPLLSSRVNYCQPIKFQGFDISEEKNIHHNMSSFSETAGLGYLKTQAIEFVNYNKRQMSRIYPKGARVDSSNYMPQVFWNAGCQMVSLNYQSPDLPMQLNQGKFEYNGNCGYLLKPDFMCRTDKTFDPFAESP
;
A
#
# COMPACT_ATOMS: atom_id res chain seq x y z
N PHE A 1 44.71 -2.54 4.37
CA PHE A 1 43.82 -1.57 3.72
C PHE A 1 43.74 -1.90 2.24
N LEU A 2 42.75 -2.71 1.83
CA LEU A 2 42.35 -2.81 0.43
C LEU A 2 40.97 -2.17 0.32
N GLN A 3 40.90 -1.18 -0.56
CA GLN A 3 39.78 -0.30 -0.81
C GLN A 3 38.90 -0.99 -1.86
N GLY A 4 37.85 -1.68 -1.41
CA GLY A 4 36.81 -2.21 -2.28
C GLY A 4 35.73 -1.15 -2.49
N GLN A 5 35.74 -0.50 -3.65
CA GLN A 5 34.58 0.24 -4.15
C GLN A 5 33.44 -0.76 -4.35
N LEU A 6 32.46 -0.75 -3.46
CA LEU A 6 31.14 -1.28 -3.77
C LEU A 6 30.46 -0.26 -4.69
N GLU A 7 30.46 -0.54 -5.99
CA GLU A 7 29.44 0.03 -6.87
C GLU A 7 28.10 -0.56 -6.43
N LEU A 8 27.25 0.29 -5.87
CA LEU A 8 25.85 -0.03 -5.64
C LEU A 8 25.18 -0.05 -7.02
N VAL A 9 25.07 -1.23 -7.59
CA VAL A 9 24.18 -1.49 -8.71
C VAL A 9 22.76 -1.36 -8.16
N ASP A 10 22.00 -0.39 -8.69
CA ASP A 10 20.58 -0.17 -8.40
C ASP A 10 19.72 -1.35 -8.88
N GLU A 11 19.86 -2.51 -8.26
CA GLU A 11 19.00 -3.67 -8.49
C GLU A 11 18.06 -3.89 -7.30
N ASP A 12 16.77 -3.91 -7.63
CA ASP A 12 15.65 -4.45 -6.85
C ASP A 12 15.09 -3.64 -5.65
N ASP A 13 14.56 -2.44 -5.94
CA ASP A 13 13.40 -1.88 -5.19
C ASP A 13 12.09 -2.68 -5.48
N ALA A 14 12.14 -3.70 -6.36
CA ALA A 14 10.97 -4.42 -6.88
C ALA A 14 10.38 -5.49 -5.94
N LYS A 15 11.08 -5.91 -4.87
CA LYS A 15 10.67 -7.09 -4.07
C LYS A 15 9.62 -6.81 -2.99
N GLU A 16 9.45 -5.56 -2.57
CA GLU A 16 8.42 -5.19 -1.57
C GLU A 16 7.27 -4.36 -2.14
N ASP A 17 7.43 -3.83 -3.35
CA ASP A 17 6.33 -3.20 -4.06
C ASP A 17 5.34 -4.26 -4.54
N ALA A 18 4.04 -4.01 -4.34
CA ALA A 18 2.96 -4.65 -5.10
C ALA A 18 3.07 -4.40 -6.63
N SER A 19 4.12 -3.70 -7.08
CA SER A 19 4.46 -3.40 -8.47
C SER A 19 5.19 -4.55 -9.18
N THR A 20 5.70 -5.57 -8.48
CA THR A 20 6.38 -6.70 -9.13
C THR A 20 5.50 -7.28 -10.24
N GLN A 21 5.99 -7.26 -11.48
CA GLN A 21 5.42 -8.03 -12.58
C GLN A 21 5.78 -9.49 -12.35
N GLY A 22 5.18 -10.11 -11.33
CA GLY A 22 5.02 -11.56 -11.36
C GLY A 22 4.10 -11.86 -12.52
N ALA A 23 4.59 -12.61 -13.51
CA ALA A 23 3.72 -13.21 -14.52
C ALA A 23 2.51 -13.84 -13.81
N PRO A 24 1.30 -13.82 -14.42
CA PRO A 24 0.22 -14.67 -13.93
C PRO A 24 0.83 -16.05 -13.74
N PRO A 25 0.60 -16.74 -12.60
CA PRO A 25 1.14 -18.07 -12.45
C PRO A 25 0.73 -18.84 -13.70
N SER A 26 1.71 -19.37 -14.45
CA SER A 26 1.40 -20.48 -15.33
C SER A 26 0.63 -21.43 -14.43
N ALA A 27 -0.55 -21.86 -14.91
CA ALA A 27 -1.41 -22.77 -14.17
C ALA A 27 -0.49 -23.82 -13.55
N LYS A 28 -0.30 -23.77 -12.22
CA LYS A 28 0.52 -24.77 -11.54
C LYS A 28 -0.08 -26.09 -12.01
N GLU A 29 0.74 -26.93 -12.64
CA GLU A 29 0.33 -28.26 -13.02
C GLU A 29 -0.41 -28.83 -11.82
N LYS A 30 -1.68 -29.19 -12.04
CA LYS A 30 -2.50 -29.82 -11.02
C LYS A 30 -1.64 -30.93 -10.43
N PRO A 31 -1.47 -31.03 -9.10
CA PRO A 31 -0.90 -32.23 -8.53
C PRO A 31 -1.76 -33.37 -9.08
N SER A 32 -1.13 -34.35 -9.75
CA SER A 32 -1.81 -35.57 -10.13
C SER A 32 -2.35 -36.19 -8.84
N LEU A 33 -3.63 -36.00 -8.58
CA LEU A 33 -4.32 -36.61 -7.45
C LEU A 33 -4.27 -38.12 -7.69
N GLU A 34 -3.66 -38.87 -6.77
CA GLU A 34 -3.96 -40.30 -6.67
C GLU A 34 -5.46 -40.42 -6.41
N GLU A 35 -6.19 -41.01 -7.35
CA GLU A 35 -7.65 -40.87 -7.54
C GLU A 35 -8.54 -41.42 -6.40
N ASP A 36 -7.98 -41.93 -5.29
CA ASP A 36 -8.74 -42.77 -4.33
C ASP A 36 -8.76 -42.30 -2.87
N LYS A 37 -8.34 -41.06 -2.55
CA LYS A 37 -8.55 -40.49 -1.20
C LYS A 37 -9.60 -39.38 -1.18
N PRO A 38 -10.63 -39.47 -0.30
CA PRO A 38 -11.59 -38.39 -0.14
C PRO A 38 -10.88 -37.15 0.42
N LEU A 39 -10.76 -36.12 -0.43
CA LEU A 39 -10.26 -34.80 -0.04
C LEU A 39 -11.13 -34.20 1.07
N THR A 40 -10.46 -33.74 2.12
CA THR A 40 -11.08 -32.98 3.21
C THR A 40 -11.69 -31.67 2.70
N ALA A 41 -12.59 -31.08 3.49
CA ALA A 41 -13.21 -29.79 3.14
C ALA A 41 -12.16 -28.67 2.97
N GLU A 42 -11.06 -28.73 3.72
CA GLU A 42 -9.94 -27.78 3.61
C GLU A 42 -9.16 -27.98 2.32
N GLU A 43 -8.85 -29.22 1.92
CA GLU A 43 -8.14 -29.50 0.68
C GLU A 43 -8.96 -29.11 -0.55
N LYS A 44 -10.29 -29.33 -0.51
CA LYS A 44 -11.21 -28.83 -1.55
C LYS A 44 -11.23 -27.30 -1.60
N ALA A 45 -11.29 -26.63 -0.45
CA ALA A 45 -11.26 -25.17 -0.40
C ALA A 45 -9.94 -24.61 -0.97
N PHE A 46 -8.81 -25.27 -0.70
CA PHE A 46 -7.50 -24.89 -1.25
C PHE A 46 -7.43 -25.06 -2.77
N LEU A 47 -7.99 -26.15 -3.31
CA LEU A 47 -7.95 -26.47 -4.74
C LEU A 47 -8.72 -25.46 -5.62
N TYR A 48 -9.78 -24.87 -5.08
CA TYR A 48 -10.61 -23.89 -5.79
C TYR A 48 -10.34 -22.43 -5.40
N TYR A 49 -9.42 -22.18 -4.47
CA TYR A 49 -9.14 -20.82 -4.01
C TYR A 49 -8.32 -20.03 -5.03
N GLN A 50 -8.95 -19.04 -5.67
CA GLN A 50 -8.28 -18.11 -6.57
C GLN A 50 -7.87 -16.85 -5.80
N TYR A 51 -6.57 -16.68 -5.57
CA TYR A 51 -6.03 -15.47 -4.96
C TYR A 51 -6.00 -14.32 -5.98
N THR A 52 -6.55 -13.16 -5.60
CA THR A 52 -6.57 -11.94 -6.42
C THR A 52 -5.87 -10.76 -5.74
N GLY A 53 -5.19 -10.99 -4.61
CA GLY A 53 -4.50 -9.94 -3.86
C GLY A 53 -3.14 -9.58 -4.46
N ALA A 54 -2.43 -8.68 -3.79
CA ALA A 54 -1.17 -8.09 -4.27
C ALA A 54 0.05 -9.04 -4.31
N THR A 55 -0.04 -10.23 -3.72
CA THR A 55 1.07 -11.19 -3.57
C THR A 55 0.88 -12.47 -4.43
N THR A 56 1.84 -13.39 -4.42
CA THR A 56 1.84 -14.53 -5.36
C THR A 56 1.10 -15.78 -4.85
N ALA A 57 0.89 -15.93 -3.53
CA ALA A 57 0.00 -16.95 -2.94
C ALA A 57 -0.29 -16.65 -1.47
N VAL A 58 -1.55 -16.77 -1.04
CA VAL A 58 -1.97 -16.62 0.36
C VAL A 58 -2.75 -17.87 0.78
N HIS A 59 -2.42 -18.42 1.94
CA HIS A 59 -3.11 -19.58 2.48
C HIS A 59 -4.59 -19.25 2.77
N PRO A 60 -5.57 -20.13 2.48
CA PRO A 60 -6.99 -19.85 2.67
C PRO A 60 -7.37 -19.43 4.10
N LEU A 61 -6.73 -20.01 5.12
CA LEU A 61 -6.94 -19.63 6.52
C LEU A 61 -6.50 -18.18 6.82
N LEU A 62 -5.46 -17.67 6.16
CA LEU A 62 -5.07 -16.27 6.31
C LEU A 62 -6.01 -15.37 5.50
N SER A 63 -6.40 -15.80 4.29
CA SER A 63 -7.36 -15.06 3.47
C SER A 63 -8.72 -14.91 4.15
N SER A 64 -9.19 -15.91 4.89
CA SER A 64 -10.50 -15.86 5.55
C SER A 64 -10.57 -14.84 6.70
N ARG A 65 -9.42 -14.26 7.09
CA ARG A 65 -9.34 -13.18 8.10
C ARG A 65 -9.38 -11.78 7.48
N VAL A 66 -9.18 -11.64 6.18
CA VAL A 66 -9.17 -10.34 5.50
C VAL A 66 -10.60 -9.90 5.18
N ASN A 67 -10.94 -8.66 5.53
CA ASN A 67 -12.25 -8.07 5.26
C ASN A 67 -12.14 -6.66 4.68
N TYR A 68 -12.02 -5.63 5.52
CA TYR A 68 -12.10 -4.21 5.14
C TYR A 68 -10.81 -3.63 4.58
N CYS A 69 -9.69 -4.32 4.77
CA CYS A 69 -8.36 -3.91 4.29
C CYS A 69 -7.81 -5.00 3.37
N GLN A 70 -8.44 -5.21 2.22
CA GLN A 70 -7.99 -6.17 1.22
C GLN A 70 -6.90 -5.56 0.34
N PRO A 71 -5.63 -6.00 0.44
CA PRO A 71 -4.56 -5.45 -0.36
C PRO A 71 -4.66 -5.93 -1.80
N ILE A 72 -4.73 -5.00 -2.75
CA ILE A 72 -4.73 -5.28 -4.18
C ILE A 72 -3.55 -4.62 -4.89
N LYS A 73 -3.11 -5.21 -6.00
CA LYS A 73 -2.19 -4.52 -6.93
C LYS A 73 -2.91 -3.31 -7.51
N PHE A 74 -2.34 -2.13 -7.30
CA PHE A 74 -2.87 -0.89 -7.85
C PHE A 74 -2.71 -0.87 -9.38
N GLN A 75 -3.80 -0.62 -10.10
CA GLN A 75 -3.81 -0.61 -11.57
C GLN A 75 -3.99 0.79 -12.16
N GLY A 76 -4.48 1.75 -11.37
CA GLY A 76 -4.82 3.10 -11.80
C GLY A 76 -5.93 3.70 -10.94
N PHE A 77 -5.99 5.02 -10.83
CA PHE A 77 -7.04 5.71 -10.08
C PHE A 77 -8.40 5.58 -10.76
N ASP A 78 -8.42 5.67 -12.10
CA ASP A 78 -9.55 5.45 -12.99
C ASP A 78 -10.14 4.04 -12.82
N ILE A 79 -9.31 3.00 -12.87
CA ILE A 79 -9.75 1.61 -12.69
C ILE A 79 -10.31 1.38 -11.28
N SER A 80 -9.72 2.00 -10.27
CA SER A 80 -10.19 1.87 -8.88
C SER A 80 -11.52 2.61 -8.66
N GLU A 81 -11.72 3.73 -9.36
CA GLU A 81 -12.98 4.47 -9.39
C GLU A 81 -14.09 3.70 -10.09
N GLU A 82 -13.82 3.14 -11.27
CA GLU A 82 -14.77 2.33 -12.02
C GLU A 82 -15.22 1.09 -11.21
N LYS A 83 -14.27 0.37 -10.58
CA LYS A 83 -14.60 -0.80 -9.76
C LYS A 83 -15.38 -0.45 -8.50
N ASN A 84 -15.11 0.73 -7.91
CA ASN A 84 -15.80 1.25 -6.75
C ASN A 84 -15.87 0.27 -5.54
N ILE A 85 -14.79 -0.46 -5.27
CA ILE A 85 -14.71 -1.44 -4.16
C ILE A 85 -13.98 -0.79 -2.98
N HIS A 86 -14.73 -0.37 -1.95
CA HIS A 86 -14.19 0.44 -0.84
C HIS A 86 -13.23 -0.32 0.09
N HIS A 87 -13.41 -1.64 0.24
CA HIS A 87 -12.53 -2.45 1.08
C HIS A 87 -11.21 -2.84 0.39
N ASN A 88 -11.05 -2.52 -0.89
CA ASN A 88 -9.77 -2.65 -1.57
C ASN A 88 -8.86 -1.49 -1.19
N MET A 89 -7.64 -1.82 -0.79
CA MET A 89 -6.60 -0.87 -0.42
C MET A 89 -5.31 -1.13 -1.20
N SER A 90 -4.49 -0.10 -1.35
CA SER A 90 -3.21 -0.19 -2.05
C SER A 90 -2.07 0.38 -1.21
N SER A 91 -0.92 -0.28 -1.28
CA SER A 91 0.32 0.17 -0.64
C SER A 91 1.30 0.67 -1.69
N PHE A 92 1.96 1.79 -1.41
CA PHE A 92 2.90 2.47 -2.30
C PHE A 92 4.20 2.77 -1.57
N SER A 93 5.35 2.54 -2.21
CA SER A 93 6.61 3.13 -1.76
C SER A 93 6.53 4.66 -1.82
N GLU A 94 7.34 5.35 -1.01
CA GLU A 94 7.41 6.81 -1.04
C GLU A 94 7.72 7.34 -2.46
N THR A 95 8.52 6.61 -3.24
CA THR A 95 8.89 6.96 -4.61
C THR A 95 7.66 6.91 -5.53
N ALA A 96 6.90 5.81 -5.49
CA ALA A 96 5.68 5.67 -6.28
C ALA A 96 4.62 6.69 -5.86
N GLY A 97 4.41 6.86 -4.56
CA GLY A 97 3.47 7.84 -4.02
C GLY A 97 3.82 9.28 -4.43
N LEU A 98 5.11 9.66 -4.39
CA LEU A 98 5.57 10.96 -4.89
C LEU A 98 5.37 11.10 -6.40
N GLY A 99 5.53 10.02 -7.16
CA GLY A 99 5.20 9.98 -8.58
C GLY A 99 3.74 10.36 -8.83
N TYR A 100 2.80 9.68 -8.16
CA TYR A 100 1.37 9.99 -8.27
C TYR A 100 1.01 11.38 -7.77
N LEU A 101 1.63 11.85 -6.69
CA LEU A 101 1.46 13.21 -6.22
C LEU A 101 1.86 14.25 -7.28
N LYS A 102 2.90 14.00 -8.07
CA LYS A 102 3.36 14.94 -9.09
C LYS A 102 2.47 14.98 -10.33
N THR A 103 1.88 13.85 -10.71
CA THR A 103 1.17 13.71 -11.99
C THR A 103 -0.34 13.65 -11.84
N GLN A 104 -0.86 13.19 -10.71
CA GLN A 104 -2.25 12.80 -10.49
C GLN A 104 -2.71 13.11 -9.04
N ALA A 105 -2.36 14.30 -8.55
CA ALA A 105 -2.59 14.71 -7.15
C ALA A 105 -4.08 14.69 -6.77
N ILE A 106 -4.92 15.22 -7.67
CA ILE A 106 -6.37 15.38 -7.44
C ILE A 106 -7.03 14.00 -7.39
N GLU A 107 -6.65 13.11 -8.31
CA GLU A 107 -7.12 11.74 -8.38
C GLU A 107 -6.71 10.97 -7.12
N PHE A 108 -5.49 11.21 -6.61
CA PHE A 108 -5.04 10.57 -5.38
C PHE A 108 -5.85 11.03 -4.16
N VAL A 109 -6.17 12.32 -4.06
CA VAL A 109 -7.09 12.85 -3.02
C VAL A 109 -8.47 12.21 -3.14
N ASN A 110 -9.00 12.10 -4.36
CA ASN A 110 -10.32 11.50 -4.60
C ASN A 110 -10.35 10.01 -4.28
N TYR A 111 -9.31 9.26 -4.65
CA TYR A 111 -9.14 7.86 -4.24
C TYR A 111 -9.22 7.70 -2.71
N ASN A 112 -8.52 8.57 -1.98
CA ASN A 112 -8.45 8.54 -0.52
C ASN A 112 -9.73 8.99 0.19
N LYS A 113 -10.75 9.48 -0.51
CA LYS A 113 -12.10 9.67 0.06
C LYS A 113 -12.86 8.37 0.22
N ARG A 114 -12.53 7.38 -0.61
CA ARG A 114 -13.29 6.12 -0.73
C ARG A 114 -12.52 4.91 -0.22
N GLN A 115 -11.22 4.86 -0.51
CA GLN A 115 -10.34 3.72 -0.26
C GLN A 115 -9.14 4.14 0.59
N MET A 116 -8.44 3.14 1.11
CA MET A 116 -7.28 3.33 1.97
C MET A 116 -5.98 3.23 1.17
N SER A 117 -5.07 4.16 1.39
CA SER A 117 -3.68 4.07 0.92
C SER A 117 -2.70 3.93 2.09
N ARG A 118 -1.71 3.08 1.88
CA ARG A 118 -0.54 2.95 2.76
C ARG A 118 0.71 3.44 2.02
N ILE A 119 1.48 4.31 2.66
CA ILE A 119 2.80 4.74 2.17
C ILE A 119 3.87 4.14 3.07
N TYR A 120 4.99 3.69 2.50
CA TYR A 120 6.14 3.20 3.27
C TYR A 120 7.48 3.71 2.70
N PRO A 121 8.54 3.77 3.52
CA PRO A 121 9.86 4.21 3.07
C PRO A 121 10.42 3.30 1.97
N LYS A 122 11.17 3.85 1.01
CA LYS A 122 11.83 3.04 -0.03
C LYS A 122 12.95 2.18 0.55
N GLY A 123 13.27 1.07 -0.11
CA GLY A 123 14.29 0.12 0.34
C GLY A 123 15.69 0.72 0.47
N ALA A 124 16.03 1.71 -0.37
CA ALA A 124 17.31 2.42 -0.30
C ALA A 124 17.59 3.15 1.04
N ARG A 125 16.60 3.34 1.92
CA ARG A 125 16.79 3.90 3.27
C ARG A 125 17.26 2.85 4.26
N VAL A 126 18.42 2.27 3.99
CA VAL A 126 19.04 1.21 4.82
C VAL A 126 19.38 1.68 6.24
N ASP A 127 19.52 2.99 6.44
CA ASP A 127 19.74 3.64 7.74
C ASP A 127 18.46 3.84 8.56
N SER A 128 17.31 3.35 8.07
CA SER A 128 15.98 3.58 8.66
C SER A 128 15.57 5.05 8.74
N SER A 129 16.14 5.95 7.93
CA SER A 129 15.67 7.34 7.84
C SER A 129 14.20 7.39 7.39
N ASN A 130 13.51 8.49 7.73
CA ASN A 130 12.13 8.72 7.31
C ASN A 130 12.01 9.77 6.20
N TYR A 131 10.94 9.65 5.42
CA TYR A 131 10.48 10.69 4.49
C TYR A 131 9.52 11.65 5.18
N MET A 132 9.25 12.80 4.57
CA MET A 132 8.35 13.79 5.18
C MET A 132 6.88 13.35 5.03
N PRO A 133 6.14 13.03 6.11
CA PRO A 133 4.80 12.45 6.00
C PRO A 133 3.74 13.46 5.53
N GLN A 134 3.97 14.76 5.74
CA GLN A 134 3.03 15.84 5.41
C GLN A 134 2.61 15.83 3.94
N VAL A 135 3.52 15.49 3.02
CA VAL A 135 3.24 15.47 1.58
C VAL A 135 2.14 14.46 1.24
N PHE A 136 2.08 13.33 1.95
CA PHE A 136 1.09 12.28 1.74
C PHE A 136 -0.21 12.52 2.52
N TRP A 137 -0.12 13.14 3.70
CA TRP A 137 -1.31 13.62 4.41
C TRP A 137 -2.06 14.68 3.60
N ASN A 138 -1.35 15.55 2.86
CA ASN A 138 -1.97 16.51 1.95
C ASN A 138 -2.73 15.83 0.80
N ALA A 139 -2.30 14.63 0.38
CA ALA A 139 -3.03 13.79 -0.57
C ALA A 139 -4.17 12.97 0.08
N GLY A 140 -4.34 13.07 1.40
CA GLY A 140 -5.36 12.33 2.15
C GLY A 140 -5.00 10.89 2.47
N CYS A 141 -3.75 10.48 2.27
CA CYS A 141 -3.29 9.13 2.62
C CYS A 141 -3.41 8.89 4.12
N GLN A 142 -3.98 7.74 4.49
CA GLN A 142 -4.34 7.45 5.88
C GLN A 142 -3.21 6.74 6.63
N MET A 143 -2.55 5.77 6.00
CA MET A 143 -1.50 4.95 6.62
C MET A 143 -0.11 5.35 6.11
N VAL A 144 0.36 6.52 6.53
CA VAL A 144 1.70 7.04 6.18
C VAL A 144 2.72 6.47 7.15
N SER A 145 3.29 5.31 6.80
CA SER A 145 4.13 4.49 7.70
C SER A 145 5.54 5.05 7.79
N LEU A 146 6.05 5.18 9.02
CA LEU A 146 7.39 5.67 9.34
C LEU A 146 8.13 4.65 10.23
N ASN A 147 9.45 4.73 10.24
CA ASN A 147 10.39 3.97 11.05
C ASN A 147 10.46 4.56 12.47
N TYR A 148 9.71 3.99 13.43
CA TYR A 148 9.62 4.47 14.82
C TYR A 148 10.94 4.40 15.59
N GLN A 149 11.87 3.54 15.18
CA GLN A 149 13.21 3.43 15.77
C GLN A 149 14.09 4.66 15.50
N SER A 150 13.72 5.51 14.54
CA SER A 150 14.48 6.69 14.12
C SER A 150 13.79 7.97 14.61
N PRO A 151 14.32 8.67 15.63
CA PRO A 151 13.70 9.88 16.20
C PRO A 151 14.02 11.15 15.36
N ASP A 152 13.92 11.05 14.04
CA ASP A 152 14.19 12.15 13.11
C ASP A 152 13.02 13.14 13.00
N LEU A 153 13.21 14.21 12.22
CA LEU A 153 12.21 15.28 12.06
C LEU A 153 10.82 14.74 11.63
N PRO A 154 10.68 13.85 10.63
CA PRO A 154 9.41 13.19 10.32
C PRO A 154 8.74 12.51 11.51
N MET A 155 9.50 11.79 12.33
CA MET A 155 8.97 11.09 13.48
C MET A 155 8.50 12.05 14.57
N GLN A 156 9.26 13.12 14.83
CA GLN A 156 8.88 14.18 15.76
C GLN A 156 7.57 14.85 15.32
N LEU A 157 7.43 15.14 14.02
CA LEU A 157 6.19 15.67 13.46
C LEU A 157 5.01 14.69 13.62
N ASN A 158 5.24 13.40 13.38
CA ASN A 158 4.23 12.36 13.55
C ASN A 158 3.76 12.26 15.01
N GLN A 159 4.69 12.20 15.97
CA GLN A 159 4.39 12.14 17.40
C GLN A 159 3.59 13.37 17.84
N GLY A 160 4.06 14.59 17.50
CA GLY A 160 3.36 15.82 17.86
C GLY A 160 1.98 15.93 17.22
N LYS A 161 1.80 15.45 15.99
CA LYS A 161 0.50 15.44 15.31
C LYS A 161 -0.49 14.48 15.99
N PHE A 162 -0.08 13.24 16.28
CA PHE A 162 -0.99 12.21 16.82
C PHE A 162 -1.19 12.24 18.34
N GLU A 163 -0.48 13.12 19.07
CA GLU A 163 -0.82 13.44 20.46
C GLU A 163 -2.23 14.04 20.59
N TYR A 164 -2.67 14.77 19.56
CA TYR A 164 -4.03 15.31 19.48
C TYR A 164 -5.09 14.19 19.42
N ASN A 165 -6.34 14.56 19.73
CA ASN A 165 -7.46 13.62 19.82
C ASN A 165 -7.24 12.49 20.86
N GLY A 166 -6.60 12.85 21.99
CA GLY A 166 -6.39 11.96 23.13
C GLY A 166 -5.40 10.83 22.85
N ASN A 167 -4.42 11.04 21.97
CA ASN A 167 -3.41 10.05 21.60
C ASN A 167 -4.00 8.70 21.14
N CYS A 168 -5.17 8.72 20.49
CA CYS A 168 -5.84 7.50 20.03
C CYS A 168 -5.27 6.95 18.71
N GLY A 169 -4.34 7.68 18.08
CA GLY A 169 -3.75 7.31 16.78
C GLY A 169 -4.60 7.68 15.57
N TYR A 170 -5.74 8.36 15.75
CA TYR A 170 -6.63 8.79 14.67
C TYR A 170 -6.92 10.28 14.71
N LEU A 171 -6.89 10.91 13.55
CA LEU A 171 -7.31 12.29 13.34
C LEU A 171 -8.26 12.35 12.15
N LEU A 172 -9.37 13.07 12.32
CA LEU A 172 -10.32 13.29 11.23
C LEU A 172 -9.66 14.20 10.18
N LYS A 173 -9.72 13.78 8.91
CA LYS A 173 -9.29 14.63 7.79
C LYS A 173 -10.21 15.85 7.67
N PRO A 174 -9.72 17.00 7.17
CA PRO A 174 -10.57 18.16 6.89
C PRO A 174 -11.76 17.83 5.97
N ASP A 175 -12.87 18.53 6.15
CA ASP A 175 -14.14 18.26 5.45
C ASP A 175 -14.01 18.17 3.93
N PHE A 176 -13.21 19.04 3.30
CA PHE A 176 -13.00 19.05 1.85
C PHE A 176 -12.25 17.81 1.34
N MET A 177 -11.55 17.07 2.21
CA MET A 177 -10.88 15.80 1.90
C MET A 177 -11.75 14.57 2.20
N CYS A 178 -12.96 14.78 2.73
CA CYS A 178 -13.93 13.74 3.06
C CYS A 178 -15.15 13.79 2.13
N ARG A 179 -15.55 15.00 1.71
CA ARG A 179 -16.72 15.24 0.86
C ARG A 179 -16.49 14.82 -0.59
N THR A 180 -17.46 14.09 -1.15
CA THR A 180 -17.45 13.63 -2.54
C THR A 180 -17.77 14.76 -3.53
N ASP A 181 -18.50 15.78 -3.10
CA ASP A 181 -18.93 16.92 -3.92
C ASP A 181 -17.90 18.08 -3.97
N LYS A 182 -16.73 17.89 -3.36
CA LYS A 182 -15.65 18.89 -3.32
C LYS A 182 -14.39 18.33 -3.96
N THR A 183 -13.74 19.09 -4.82
CA THR A 183 -12.41 18.75 -5.36
C THR A 183 -11.36 19.58 -4.64
N PHE A 184 -10.18 18.99 -4.39
CA PHE A 184 -9.07 19.66 -3.74
C PHE A 184 -7.78 19.34 -4.50
N ASP A 185 -7.05 20.39 -4.86
CA ASP A 185 -5.70 20.29 -5.42
C ASP A 185 -4.68 20.65 -4.32
N PRO A 186 -3.86 19.69 -3.86
CA PRO A 186 -2.82 19.94 -2.86
C PRO A 186 -1.77 20.98 -3.24
N PHE A 187 -1.68 21.37 -4.52
CA PHE A 187 -0.67 22.29 -5.05
C PHE A 187 -1.24 23.64 -5.49
N ALA A 188 -2.54 23.88 -5.35
CA ALA A 188 -3.13 25.16 -5.72
C ALA A 188 -2.56 26.30 -4.85
N GLU A 189 -2.07 27.37 -5.49
CA GLU A 189 -1.51 28.55 -4.81
C GLU A 189 -2.58 29.44 -4.16
N SER A 190 -3.87 29.16 -4.37
CA SER A 190 -5.00 29.87 -3.75
C SER A 190 -6.19 28.95 -3.48
N PRO A 191 -6.97 29.19 -2.40
CA PRO A 191 -8.06 28.31 -1.94
C PRO A 191 -9.25 28.20 -2.89
#